data_AF-A0A316LVK7-F1
#
_entry.id   AF-A0A316LVK7-F1
#
_cell.length_a   1.000
_cell.length_b   1.000
_cell.length_c   1.000
_cell.angle_alpha   90.00
_cell.angle_beta   90.00
_cell.angle_gamma   90.00
#
_symmetry.space_group_name_H-M   'P 1'
#
loop_
_entity.id
_entity.type
_entity.pdbx_description
1 polymer ?
#
loop_
_entity_poly.entity_id
_entity_poly.type
_entity_poly.pdbx_seq_one_letter_code
_entity_poly.pdbx_strand_id
1 'polypeptide(L)'
;QKKSRVIKEEEKRATAYHEAGHAIVEHFLPTQDPVHQISIIPSGRALGYTLSLPTEDKNSVYKNEMLESIASLLGGRVAEKLMLKDVSAGASNDIQRATEIARKMVTQYGMSDRLGPIVFGTNHDEVFLGKDFSNGRNYSEKIASEIDDEIHSIVTGAFATAERILTEHMEQMKFIAEYLVGREVMDRDQFLAVFEEGATFEKLDAIKEEKAQKSKRENEEKRRKAAEEEAAKAAEPQFIDTEDKSGGNKPDDSAGA
;
A
#
# COMPACT_ATOMS: atom_id res chain seq x y z
N GLN A 1 7.19 -17.87 20.44
CA GLN A 1 8.41 -18.31 19.73
C GLN A 1 8.07 -18.48 18.26
N LYS A 2 8.54 -17.59 17.37
CA LYS A 2 8.32 -17.72 15.91
C LYS A 2 9.17 -18.89 15.41
N LYS A 3 8.57 -20.06 15.20
CA LYS A 3 9.19 -21.09 14.36
C LYS A 3 9.31 -20.48 12.97
N SER A 4 10.54 -20.28 12.47
CA SER A 4 10.74 -19.88 11.08
C SER A 4 10.11 -20.98 10.23
N ARG A 5 8.97 -20.69 9.61
CA ARG A 5 8.37 -21.62 8.66
C ARG A 5 9.38 -21.75 7.54
N VAL A 6 9.96 -22.93 7.36
CA VAL A 6 10.86 -23.19 6.22
C VAL A 6 9.97 -23.11 4.99
N ILE A 7 10.02 -21.99 4.27
CA ILE A 7 9.27 -21.77 3.04
C ILE A 7 9.95 -22.63 1.98
N LYS A 8 9.18 -23.47 1.29
CA LYS A 8 9.70 -24.25 0.16
C LYS A 8 10.04 -23.30 -0.99
N GLU A 9 11.07 -23.63 -1.77
CA GLU A 9 11.46 -22.84 -2.95
C GLU A 9 10.30 -22.60 -3.93
N GLU A 10 9.41 -23.58 -4.09
CA GLU A 10 8.18 -23.45 -4.90
C GLU A 10 7.21 -22.42 -4.33
N GLU A 11 6.99 -22.41 -3.01
CA GLU A 11 6.15 -21.39 -2.33
C GLU A 11 6.78 -20.01 -2.47
N LYS A 12 8.10 -19.90 -2.31
CA LYS A 12 8.86 -18.65 -2.48
C LYS A 12 8.72 -18.11 -3.90
N ARG A 13 8.82 -18.96 -4.91
CA ARG A 13 8.64 -18.59 -6.32
C ARG A 13 7.20 -18.20 -6.63
N ALA A 14 6.22 -18.90 -6.07
CA ALA A 14 4.81 -18.54 -6.24
C ALA A 14 4.51 -17.16 -5.66
N THR A 15 4.99 -16.87 -4.45
CA THR A 15 4.89 -15.53 -3.85
C THR A 15 5.61 -14.49 -4.70
N ALA A 16 6.79 -14.78 -5.24
CA ALA A 16 7.51 -13.85 -6.11
C ALA A 16 6.73 -13.49 -7.38
N TYR A 17 6.08 -14.44 -8.03
CA TYR A 17 5.19 -14.14 -9.16
C TYR A 17 3.95 -13.36 -8.74
N HIS A 18 3.37 -13.68 -7.58
CA HIS A 18 2.21 -12.98 -7.06
C HIS A 18 2.51 -11.49 -6.82
N GLU A 19 3.59 -11.18 -6.11
CA GLU A 19 4.00 -9.80 -5.84
C GLU A 19 4.44 -9.07 -7.11
N ALA A 20 5.17 -9.75 -8.01
CA ALA A 20 5.50 -9.18 -9.32
C ALA A 20 4.24 -8.82 -10.13
N GLY A 21 3.18 -9.63 -10.02
CA GLY A 21 1.89 -9.40 -10.64
C GLY A 21 1.25 -8.09 -10.20
N HIS A 22 1.17 -7.85 -8.88
CA HIS A 22 0.68 -6.58 -8.35
C HIS A 22 1.52 -5.40 -8.85
N ALA A 23 2.85 -5.48 -8.69
CA ALA A 23 3.75 -4.38 -9.01
C ALA A 23 3.68 -3.96 -10.49
N ILE A 24 3.68 -4.92 -11.42
CA ILE A 24 3.60 -4.64 -12.85
C ILE A 24 2.25 -4.02 -13.20
N VAL A 25 1.15 -4.59 -12.70
CA VAL A 25 -0.18 -4.04 -12.98
C VAL A 25 -0.29 -2.61 -12.47
N GLU A 26 0.09 -2.35 -11.21
CA GLU A 26 0.09 -1.00 -10.64
C GLU A 26 0.93 -0.02 -11.46
N HIS A 27 2.10 -0.45 -11.93
CA HIS A 27 3.01 0.42 -12.68
C HIS A 27 2.42 0.93 -14.01
N PHE A 28 1.63 0.12 -14.70
CA PHE A 28 1.04 0.48 -16.00
C PHE A 28 -0.36 1.09 -15.90
N LEU A 29 -0.91 1.21 -14.69
CA LEU A 29 -2.21 1.83 -14.47
C LEU A 29 -2.05 3.33 -14.18
N PRO A 30 -2.60 4.23 -15.02
CA PRO A 30 -2.33 5.66 -14.95
C PRO A 30 -2.67 6.36 -13.64
N THR A 31 -3.66 5.87 -12.89
CA THR A 31 -4.16 6.52 -11.67
C THR A 31 -3.55 5.96 -10.39
N GLN A 32 -2.87 4.82 -10.48
CA GLN A 32 -2.32 4.12 -9.31
C GLN A 32 -1.01 4.75 -8.85
N ASP A 33 -0.77 4.63 -7.56
CA ASP A 33 0.44 5.17 -6.94
C ASP A 33 1.67 4.37 -7.37
N PRO A 34 2.85 5.01 -7.44
CA PRO A 34 4.07 4.35 -7.85
C PRO A 34 4.51 3.28 -6.84
N VAL A 35 4.90 2.12 -7.37
CA VAL A 35 5.52 1.04 -6.60
C VAL A 35 6.79 1.56 -5.93
N HIS A 36 6.83 1.43 -4.61
CA HIS A 36 7.96 1.82 -3.78
C HIS A 36 8.86 0.62 -3.44
N GLN A 37 8.27 -0.52 -3.13
CA GLN A 37 8.99 -1.70 -2.70
C GLN A 37 8.17 -2.98 -2.95
N ILE A 38 8.86 -4.04 -3.35
CA ILE A 38 8.32 -5.38 -3.52
C ILE A 38 9.10 -6.31 -2.59
N SER A 39 8.42 -7.16 -1.83
CA SER A 39 9.05 -8.07 -0.87
C SER A 39 8.31 -9.39 -0.81
N ILE A 40 9.06 -10.49 -0.84
CA ILE A 40 8.52 -11.85 -0.59
C ILE A 40 8.83 -12.35 0.83
N ILE A 41 9.27 -11.44 1.71
CA ILE A 41 9.45 -11.73 3.13
C ILE A 41 8.06 -11.68 3.79
N PRO A 42 7.65 -12.73 4.53
CA PRO A 42 6.35 -12.77 5.17
C PRO A 42 6.16 -11.61 6.15
N SER A 43 5.03 -10.92 6.02
CA SER A 43 4.64 -9.81 6.89
C SER A 43 3.23 -10.01 7.43
N GLY A 44 3.11 -10.20 8.75
CA GLY A 44 1.83 -10.48 9.39
C GLY A 44 1.19 -11.78 8.89
N ARG A 45 0.06 -11.65 8.17
CA ARG A 45 -0.69 -12.77 7.55
C ARG A 45 -0.35 -12.98 6.07
N ALA A 46 0.36 -12.04 5.44
CA ALA A 46 0.73 -12.12 4.03
C ALA A 46 2.10 -12.81 3.87
N LEU A 47 2.28 -13.53 2.76
CA LEU A 47 3.54 -14.21 2.43
C LEU A 47 4.55 -13.27 1.77
N GLY A 48 4.07 -12.18 1.17
CA GLY A 48 4.84 -11.07 0.63
C GLY A 48 4.01 -9.79 0.72
N TYR A 49 4.53 -8.71 0.14
CA TYR A 49 3.77 -7.48 -0.09
C TYR A 49 4.41 -6.65 -1.21
N THR A 50 3.54 -5.94 -1.91
CA THR A 50 3.87 -4.85 -2.81
C THR A 50 3.39 -3.55 -2.15
N LEU A 51 4.31 -2.62 -1.94
CA LEU A 51 4.06 -1.34 -1.30
C LEU A 51 4.13 -0.24 -2.33
N SER A 52 3.02 0.47 -2.51
CA SER A 52 2.91 1.68 -3.31
C SER A 52 2.64 2.86 -2.38
N LEU A 53 3.26 4.01 -2.67
CA LEU A 53 3.20 5.19 -1.81
C LEU A 53 2.47 6.34 -2.51
N PRO A 54 1.48 6.98 -1.85
CA PRO A 54 0.80 8.15 -2.39
C PRO A 54 1.76 9.25 -2.80
N THR A 55 1.56 9.78 -4.00
CA THR A 55 2.31 10.95 -4.49
C THR A 55 1.64 12.26 -4.13
N GLU A 56 0.32 12.25 -3.96
CA GLU A 56 -0.52 13.42 -3.69
C GLU A 56 -1.62 13.05 -2.69
N ASP A 57 -2.04 14.03 -1.88
CA ASP A 57 -3.23 13.88 -1.04
C ASP A 57 -4.49 14.03 -1.89
N LYS A 58 -5.16 12.91 -2.18
CA LYS A 58 -6.39 12.88 -2.98
C LYS A 58 -7.63 13.12 -2.12
N ASN A 59 -8.44 14.11 -2.48
CA ASN A 59 -9.74 14.38 -1.84
C ASN A 59 -10.91 13.60 -2.46
N SER A 60 -10.71 12.93 -3.60
CA SER A 60 -11.77 12.24 -4.34
C SER A 60 -11.20 11.07 -5.12
N VAL A 61 -11.99 10.00 -5.26
CA VAL A 61 -11.66 8.80 -6.02
C VAL A 61 -12.68 8.65 -7.17
N TYR A 62 -12.19 8.50 -8.40
CA TYR A 62 -13.03 8.42 -9.60
C TYR A 62 -13.30 6.98 -10.04
N LYS A 63 -14.34 6.77 -10.87
CA LYS A 63 -14.73 5.44 -11.40
C LYS A 63 -13.54 4.69 -12.02
N ASN A 64 -12.75 5.34 -12.86
CA ASN A 64 -11.58 4.72 -13.50
C ASN A 64 -10.53 4.29 -12.47
N GLU A 65 -10.23 5.12 -11.48
CA GLU A 65 -9.29 4.79 -10.42
C GLU A 65 -9.74 3.57 -9.60
N MET A 66 -11.04 3.45 -9.33
CA MET A 66 -11.59 2.26 -8.67
C MET A 66 -11.46 1.00 -9.53
N LEU A 67 -11.72 1.10 -10.85
CA LEU A 67 -11.51 -0.01 -11.78
C LEU A 67 -10.04 -0.44 -11.82
N GLU A 68 -9.13 0.53 -11.83
CA GLU A 68 -7.69 0.30 -11.80
C GLU A 68 -7.24 -0.33 -10.47
N SER A 69 -7.78 0.12 -9.34
CA SER A 69 -7.51 -0.51 -8.04
C SER A 69 -7.99 -1.96 -7.98
N ILE A 70 -9.15 -2.28 -8.58
CA ILE A 70 -9.61 -3.67 -8.71
C ILE A 70 -8.64 -4.46 -9.59
N ALA A 71 -8.16 -3.91 -10.70
CA ALA A 71 -7.19 -4.57 -11.58
C ALA A 71 -5.86 -4.83 -10.85
N SER A 72 -5.33 -3.87 -10.09
CA SER A 72 -4.15 -4.04 -9.23
C SER A 72 -4.33 -5.20 -8.24
N LEU A 73 -5.45 -5.23 -7.50
CA LEU A 73 -5.75 -6.28 -6.53
C LEU A 73 -5.83 -7.67 -7.19
N LEU A 74 -6.24 -7.76 -8.45
CA LEU A 74 -6.32 -9.03 -9.16
C LEU A 74 -4.98 -9.42 -9.83
N GLY A 75 -3.99 -8.54 -9.86
CA GLY A 75 -2.69 -8.74 -10.50
C GLY A 75 -1.96 -10.00 -10.01
N GLY A 76 -1.91 -10.22 -8.70
CA GLY A 76 -1.28 -11.42 -8.11
C GLY A 76 -1.96 -12.73 -8.55
N ARG A 77 -3.29 -12.79 -8.54
CA ARG A 77 -4.06 -13.95 -9.02
C ARG A 77 -3.81 -14.24 -10.50
N VAL A 78 -3.77 -13.20 -11.32
CA VAL A 78 -3.54 -13.32 -12.76
C VAL A 78 -2.12 -13.80 -13.03
N ALA A 79 -1.13 -13.27 -12.32
CA ALA A 79 0.26 -13.71 -12.45
C ALA A 79 0.43 -15.19 -12.10
N GLU A 80 -0.20 -15.66 -11.02
CA GLU A 80 -0.24 -17.10 -10.68
C GLU A 80 -0.83 -17.93 -11.83
N LYS A 81 -2.00 -17.52 -12.36
CA LYS A 81 -2.66 -18.21 -13.48
C LYS A 81 -1.73 -18.32 -14.70
N LEU A 82 -1.05 -17.23 -15.08
CA LEU A 82 -0.21 -17.18 -16.27
C LEU A 82 1.10 -17.96 -16.09
N MET A 83 1.76 -17.82 -14.95
CA MET A 83 3.13 -18.32 -14.74
C MET A 83 3.18 -19.70 -14.09
N LEU A 84 2.25 -20.00 -13.18
CA LEU A 84 2.22 -21.27 -12.44
C LEU A 84 1.22 -22.26 -13.05
N LYS A 85 0.30 -21.79 -13.90
CA LYS A 85 -0.83 -22.58 -14.44
C LYS A 85 -1.70 -23.22 -13.35
N ASP A 86 -1.63 -22.67 -12.16
CA ASP A 86 -2.39 -23.02 -10.97
C ASP A 86 -2.63 -21.74 -10.17
N VAL A 87 -3.57 -21.77 -9.25
CA VAL A 87 -4.00 -20.58 -8.53
C VAL A 87 -4.11 -20.87 -7.04
N SER A 88 -3.57 -19.98 -6.20
CA SER A 88 -3.41 -20.23 -4.76
C SER A 88 -4.61 -19.76 -3.94
N ALA A 89 -4.73 -20.16 -2.67
CA ALA A 89 -5.67 -19.51 -1.74
C ALA A 89 -5.16 -18.16 -1.20
N GLY A 90 -3.92 -17.77 -1.56
CA GLY A 90 -3.25 -16.56 -1.09
C GLY A 90 -3.95 -15.28 -1.52
N ALA A 91 -4.49 -15.22 -2.74
CA ALA A 91 -5.18 -14.04 -3.26
C ALA A 91 -6.60 -13.81 -2.69
N SER A 92 -6.98 -14.50 -1.60
CA SER A 92 -8.33 -14.43 -1.04
C SER A 92 -8.68 -13.04 -0.51
N ASN A 93 -7.74 -12.38 0.18
CA ASN A 93 -7.91 -11.00 0.64
C ASN A 93 -8.07 -10.03 -0.53
N ASP A 94 -7.33 -10.22 -1.62
CA ASP A 94 -7.36 -9.28 -2.74
C ASP A 94 -8.64 -9.43 -3.56
N ILE A 95 -9.11 -10.67 -3.76
CA ILE A 95 -10.43 -10.96 -4.34
C ILE A 95 -11.55 -10.37 -3.49
N GLN A 96 -11.46 -10.50 -2.16
CA GLN A 96 -12.46 -9.94 -1.26
C GLN A 96 -12.51 -8.41 -1.40
N ARG A 97 -11.37 -7.73 -1.34
CA ARG A 97 -11.29 -6.27 -1.50
C ARG A 97 -11.76 -5.82 -2.88
N ALA A 98 -11.35 -6.50 -3.94
CA ALA A 98 -11.79 -6.23 -5.31
C ALA A 98 -13.33 -6.30 -5.43
N THR A 99 -13.93 -7.34 -4.84
CA THR A 99 -15.38 -7.54 -4.81
C THR A 99 -16.08 -6.47 -3.98
N GLU A 100 -15.52 -6.08 -2.84
CA GLU A 100 -16.06 -5.02 -1.99
C GLU A 100 -16.04 -3.65 -2.69
N ILE A 101 -14.96 -3.32 -3.38
CA ILE A 101 -14.85 -2.08 -4.18
C ILE A 101 -15.90 -2.10 -5.29
N ALA A 102 -15.98 -3.17 -6.08
CA ALA A 102 -16.97 -3.32 -7.14
C ALA A 102 -18.41 -3.20 -6.61
N ARG A 103 -18.70 -3.81 -5.46
CA ARG A 103 -20.00 -3.69 -4.81
C ARG A 103 -20.31 -2.24 -4.44
N LYS A 104 -19.37 -1.52 -3.82
CA LYS A 104 -19.56 -0.09 -3.48
C LYS A 104 -19.75 0.79 -4.71
N MET A 105 -19.01 0.53 -5.78
CA MET A 105 -19.19 1.22 -7.07
C MET A 105 -20.64 1.14 -7.53
N VAL A 106 -21.23 -0.05 -7.48
CA VAL A 106 -22.59 -0.30 -7.93
C VAL A 106 -23.63 0.21 -6.93
N THR A 107 -23.49 -0.11 -5.64
CA THR A 107 -24.56 0.07 -4.66
C THR A 107 -24.48 1.37 -3.88
N GLN A 108 -23.32 2.00 -3.75
CA GLN A 108 -23.15 3.20 -2.93
C GLN A 108 -22.83 4.44 -3.78
N TYR A 109 -22.04 4.27 -4.85
CA TYR A 109 -21.58 5.39 -5.67
C TYR A 109 -22.35 5.56 -6.97
N GLY A 110 -23.26 4.62 -7.30
CA GLY A 110 -24.10 4.73 -8.49
C GLY A 110 -23.28 4.74 -9.80
N MET A 111 -22.15 4.04 -9.82
CA MET A 111 -21.20 4.00 -10.95
C MET A 111 -21.56 2.93 -12.00
N SER A 112 -22.73 2.32 -11.91
CA SER A 112 -23.28 1.43 -12.93
C SER A 112 -24.10 2.23 -13.95
N ASP A 113 -23.76 2.11 -15.24
CA ASP A 113 -24.50 2.78 -16.31
C ASP A 113 -25.89 2.14 -16.51
N ARG A 114 -26.05 0.88 -16.12
CA ARG A 114 -27.31 0.12 -16.21
C ARG A 114 -28.28 0.45 -15.07
N LEU A 115 -27.77 0.51 -13.83
CA LEU A 115 -28.58 0.79 -12.64
C LEU A 115 -28.71 2.29 -12.32
N GLY A 116 -27.81 3.10 -12.87
CA GLY A 116 -27.80 4.55 -12.73
C GLY A 116 -27.31 5.03 -11.35
N PRO A 117 -27.38 6.37 -11.12
CA PRO A 117 -26.86 7.01 -9.92
C PRO A 117 -27.80 6.85 -8.72
N ILE A 118 -28.07 5.62 -8.31
CA ILE A 118 -28.99 5.26 -7.21
C ILE A 118 -28.23 4.49 -6.13
N VAL A 119 -28.53 4.77 -4.87
CA VAL A 119 -28.02 4.02 -3.72
C VAL A 119 -28.91 2.81 -3.46
N PHE A 120 -28.29 1.63 -3.40
CA PHE A 120 -28.93 0.34 -3.11
C PHE A 120 -28.44 -0.21 -1.76
N GLY A 121 -29.38 -0.63 -0.92
CA GLY A 121 -29.14 -1.11 0.44
C GLY A 121 -29.11 0.00 1.48
N THR A 122 -29.13 -0.37 2.75
CA THR A 122 -28.90 0.54 3.89
C THR A 122 -27.43 0.52 4.25
N ASN A 123 -26.78 1.69 4.30
CA ASN A 123 -25.41 1.81 4.76
C ASN A 123 -25.29 1.27 6.19
N HIS A 124 -24.32 0.38 6.39
CA HIS A 124 -24.07 -0.34 7.63
C HIS A 124 -23.37 0.52 8.70
N ASP A 125 -23.37 1.85 8.57
CA ASP A 125 -22.57 2.75 9.40
C ASP A 125 -23.34 3.33 10.61
N GLU A 126 -24.67 3.19 10.66
CA GLU A 126 -25.46 3.58 11.84
C GLU A 126 -26.11 2.36 12.50
N VAL A 127 -25.29 1.54 13.18
CA VAL A 127 -25.80 0.57 14.17
C VAL A 127 -26.20 1.36 15.42
N PHE A 128 -27.39 1.96 15.39
CA PHE A 128 -28.03 2.47 16.60
C PHE A 128 -28.54 1.28 17.44
N LEU A 129 -28.26 1.31 18.75
CA LEU A 129 -28.54 0.22 19.69
C LEU A 129 -29.96 -0.34 19.55
N GLY A 130 -30.04 -1.62 19.19
CA GLY A 130 -31.21 -2.46 19.40
C GLY A 130 -32.32 -2.29 18.37
N LYS A 131 -32.20 -2.98 17.22
CA LYS A 131 -33.32 -3.60 16.51
C LYS A 131 -32.83 -4.53 15.39
N ASP A 132 -33.35 -5.75 15.43
CA ASP A 132 -33.49 -6.77 14.39
C ASP A 132 -32.45 -6.84 13.25
N PHE A 133 -31.71 -7.96 13.24
CA PHE A 133 -30.79 -8.49 12.21
C PHE A 133 -31.41 -8.75 10.82
N SER A 134 -32.56 -8.15 10.51
CA SER A 134 -33.16 -8.20 9.19
C SER A 134 -32.49 -7.14 8.32
N ASN A 135 -31.37 -7.53 7.68
CA ASN A 135 -30.78 -6.80 6.56
C ASN A 135 -31.82 -6.66 5.43
N GLY A 136 -32.68 -5.65 5.53
CA GLY A 136 -33.69 -5.35 4.53
C GLY A 136 -33.03 -4.77 3.30
N ARG A 137 -32.81 -5.60 2.27
CA ARG A 137 -32.58 -5.09 0.91
C ARG A 137 -33.74 -4.14 0.59
N ASN A 138 -33.47 -2.86 0.33
CA ASN A 138 -34.48 -1.89 -0.09
C ASN A 138 -34.76 -1.99 -1.61
N TYR A 139 -34.41 -3.10 -2.23
CA TYR A 139 -34.53 -3.36 -3.66
C TYR A 139 -35.04 -4.78 -3.91
N SER A 140 -35.68 -4.96 -5.08
CA SER A 140 -36.24 -6.26 -5.47
C SER A 140 -35.16 -7.30 -5.79
N GLU A 141 -35.52 -8.58 -5.79
CA GLU A 141 -34.62 -9.66 -6.23
C GLU A 141 -34.12 -9.47 -7.68
N LYS A 142 -34.92 -8.86 -8.54
CA LYS A 142 -34.49 -8.50 -9.89
C LYS A 142 -33.30 -7.52 -9.85
N ILE A 143 -33.40 -6.49 -9.02
CA ILE A 143 -32.32 -5.52 -8.85
C ILE A 143 -31.12 -6.16 -8.14
N ALA A 144 -31.34 -7.08 -7.20
CA ALA A 144 -30.26 -7.84 -6.58
C ALA A 144 -29.44 -8.62 -7.62
N SER A 145 -30.12 -9.34 -8.53
CA SER A 145 -29.48 -10.03 -9.64
C SER A 145 -28.74 -9.06 -10.57
N GLU A 146 -29.33 -7.90 -10.87
CA GLU A 146 -28.68 -6.90 -11.70
C GLU A 146 -27.42 -6.32 -11.04
N ILE A 147 -27.40 -6.16 -9.71
CA ILE A 147 -26.22 -5.75 -8.95
C ILE A 147 -25.12 -6.81 -9.03
N ASP A 148 -25.46 -8.08 -8.83
CA ASP A 148 -24.47 -9.17 -8.85
C ASP A 148 -23.86 -9.34 -10.25
N ASP A 149 -24.65 -9.20 -11.32
CA ASP A 149 -24.18 -9.16 -12.71
C ASP A 149 -23.22 -7.99 -12.97
N GLU A 150 -23.52 -6.79 -12.45
CA GLU A 150 -22.64 -5.62 -12.62
C GLU A 150 -21.32 -5.81 -11.87
N ILE A 151 -21.36 -6.35 -10.65
CA ILE A 151 -20.15 -6.70 -9.88
C ILE A 151 -19.31 -7.72 -10.66
N HIS A 152 -19.94 -8.77 -11.18
CA HIS A 152 -19.26 -9.76 -12.00
C HIS A 152 -18.61 -9.12 -13.23
N SER A 153 -19.33 -8.26 -13.95
CA SER A 153 -18.81 -7.54 -15.13
C SER A 153 -17.61 -6.66 -14.79
N ILE A 154 -17.69 -5.90 -13.69
CA ILE A 154 -16.59 -5.03 -13.23
C ILE A 154 -15.35 -5.86 -12.89
N VAL A 155 -15.50 -6.91 -12.06
CA VAL A 155 -14.39 -7.73 -11.59
C VAL A 155 -13.75 -8.49 -12.75
N THR A 156 -14.55 -9.05 -13.66
CA THR A 156 -14.02 -9.77 -14.84
C THR A 156 -13.36 -8.83 -15.85
N GLY A 157 -13.89 -7.62 -16.05
CA GLY A 157 -13.25 -6.59 -16.87
C GLY A 157 -11.90 -6.11 -16.30
N ALA A 158 -11.82 -5.93 -14.98
CA ALA A 158 -10.58 -5.61 -14.30
C ALA A 158 -9.56 -6.77 -14.37
N PHE A 159 -10.03 -8.01 -14.21
CA PHE A 159 -9.21 -9.21 -14.40
C PHE A 159 -8.60 -9.28 -15.81
N ALA A 160 -9.40 -9.02 -16.84
CA ALA A 160 -8.94 -9.00 -18.23
C ALA A 160 -7.93 -7.86 -18.48
N THR A 161 -8.11 -6.70 -17.85
CA THR A 161 -7.14 -5.60 -17.89
C THR A 161 -5.79 -6.02 -17.30
N ALA A 162 -5.79 -6.64 -16.12
CA ALA A 162 -4.58 -7.16 -15.50
C ALA A 162 -3.92 -8.27 -16.34
N GLU A 163 -4.70 -9.19 -16.91
CA GLU A 163 -4.21 -10.25 -17.80
C GLU A 163 -3.55 -9.71 -19.05
N ARG A 164 -4.13 -8.69 -19.67
CA ARG A 164 -3.53 -8.01 -20.81
C ARG A 164 -2.16 -7.40 -20.46
N ILE A 165 -2.10 -6.58 -19.41
CA ILE A 165 -0.85 -5.92 -18.96
C ILE A 165 0.22 -6.97 -18.66
N LEU A 166 -0.13 -8.00 -17.88
CA LEU A 166 0.82 -9.04 -17.48
C LEU A 166 1.29 -9.92 -18.65
N THR A 167 0.45 -10.12 -19.65
CA THR A 167 0.83 -10.83 -20.89
C THR A 167 1.79 -9.99 -21.73
N GLU A 168 1.56 -8.67 -21.84
CA GLU A 168 2.45 -7.73 -22.53
C GLU A 168 3.83 -7.62 -21.87
N HIS A 169 3.91 -7.82 -20.55
CA HIS A 169 5.14 -7.68 -19.75
C HIS A 169 5.61 -8.99 -19.09
N MET A 170 5.40 -10.11 -19.79
CA MET A 170 5.67 -11.45 -19.25
C MET A 170 7.15 -11.71 -18.95
N GLU A 171 8.05 -11.16 -19.77
CA GLU A 171 9.50 -11.31 -19.55
C GLU A 171 9.98 -10.51 -18.34
N GLN A 172 9.45 -9.29 -18.13
CA GLN A 172 9.72 -8.50 -16.95
C GLN A 172 9.18 -9.19 -15.68
N MET A 173 8.02 -9.83 -15.76
CA MET A 173 7.46 -10.59 -14.65
C MET A 173 8.35 -11.77 -14.24
N LYS A 174 8.85 -12.55 -15.21
CA LYS A 174 9.84 -13.62 -14.97
C LYS A 174 11.09 -13.05 -14.32
N PHE A 175 11.63 -11.97 -14.87
CA PHE A 175 12.84 -11.33 -14.37
C PHE A 175 12.69 -10.86 -12.91
N ILE A 176 11.59 -10.16 -12.59
CA ILE A 176 11.31 -9.67 -11.24
C ILE A 176 11.16 -10.85 -10.27
N ALA A 177 10.39 -11.88 -10.64
CA ALA A 177 10.17 -13.02 -9.78
C ALA A 177 11.49 -13.76 -9.48
N GLU A 178 12.35 -13.98 -10.49
CA GLU A 178 13.65 -14.61 -10.30
C GLU A 178 14.60 -13.76 -9.46
N TYR A 179 14.61 -12.44 -9.66
CA TYR A 179 15.36 -11.52 -8.83
C TYR A 179 14.91 -11.60 -7.37
N LEU A 180 13.59 -11.59 -7.11
CA LEU A 180 13.00 -11.66 -5.77
C LEU A 180 13.29 -13.00 -5.08
N VAL A 181 13.28 -14.13 -5.79
CA VAL A 181 13.66 -15.42 -5.19
C VAL A 181 15.09 -15.37 -4.62
N GLY A 182 16.01 -14.67 -5.31
CA GLY A 182 17.40 -14.52 -4.87
C GLY A 182 17.63 -13.42 -3.81
N ARG A 183 17.00 -12.24 -3.94
CA ARG A 183 17.27 -11.06 -3.08
C ARG A 183 16.17 -10.73 -2.07
N GLU A 184 15.02 -11.37 -2.19
CA GLU A 184 13.81 -11.25 -1.35
C GLU A 184 13.10 -9.90 -1.39
N VAL A 185 13.81 -8.82 -1.73
CA VAL A 185 13.33 -7.45 -1.76
C VAL A 185 13.87 -6.73 -2.99
N MET A 186 12.99 -5.98 -3.66
CA MET A 186 13.27 -5.06 -4.76
C MET A 186 12.70 -3.68 -4.40
N ASP A 187 13.49 -2.62 -4.56
CA ASP A 187 13.00 -1.25 -4.37
C ASP A 187 12.53 -0.60 -5.69
N ARG A 188 11.96 0.60 -5.60
CA ARG A 188 11.46 1.37 -6.74
C ARG A 188 12.48 1.54 -7.87
N ASP A 189 13.71 1.92 -7.53
CA ASP A 189 14.70 2.26 -8.55
C ASP A 189 15.15 0.99 -9.28
N GLN A 190 15.28 -0.11 -8.55
CA GLN A 190 15.53 -1.44 -9.11
C GLN A 190 14.37 -1.92 -9.98
N PHE A 191 13.13 -1.71 -9.53
CA PHE A 191 11.93 -2.10 -10.27
C PHE A 191 11.79 -1.35 -11.59
N LEU A 192 12.00 -0.02 -11.59
CA LEU A 192 11.96 0.78 -12.81
C LEU A 192 13.06 0.34 -13.80
N ALA A 193 14.25 0.00 -13.31
CA ALA A 193 15.36 -0.47 -14.14
C ALA A 193 15.06 -1.78 -14.89
N VAL A 194 14.06 -2.58 -14.47
CA VAL A 194 13.63 -3.79 -15.19
C VAL A 194 13.03 -3.45 -16.56
N PHE A 195 12.43 -2.27 -16.70
CA PHE A 195 11.80 -1.82 -17.94
C PHE A 195 12.77 -1.10 -18.89
N GLU A 196 14.03 -0.92 -18.48
CA GLU A 196 15.09 -0.31 -19.29
C GLU A 196 15.83 -1.34 -20.16
N GLU A 197 16.47 -0.87 -21.24
CA GLU A 197 17.24 -1.74 -22.11
C GLU A 197 18.48 -2.34 -21.40
N GLY A 198 18.63 -3.67 -21.52
CA GLY A 198 19.76 -4.39 -20.95
C GLY A 198 19.73 -4.49 -19.42
N ALA A 199 18.54 -4.56 -18.82
CA ALA A 199 18.37 -4.87 -17.40
C ALA A 199 19.08 -6.19 -17.02
N THR A 200 19.85 -6.18 -15.94
CA THR A 200 20.58 -7.35 -15.41
C THR A 200 20.56 -7.31 -13.89
N PHE A 201 20.71 -8.47 -13.23
CA PHE A 201 20.73 -8.51 -11.77
C PHE A 201 21.90 -7.72 -11.19
N GLU A 202 23.05 -7.70 -11.88
CA GLU A 202 24.23 -6.94 -11.50
C GLU A 202 23.97 -5.43 -11.52
N LYS A 203 23.24 -4.93 -12.54
CA LYS A 203 22.83 -3.51 -12.59
C LYS A 203 21.89 -3.17 -11.45
N LEU A 204 20.89 -4.02 -11.18
CA LEU A 204 19.96 -3.80 -10.08
C LEU A 204 20.66 -3.80 -8.72
N ASP A 205 21.57 -4.76 -8.48
CA ASP A 205 22.36 -4.83 -7.25
C ASP A 205 23.23 -3.57 -7.10
N ALA A 206 23.86 -3.09 -8.18
CA ALA A 206 24.63 -1.85 -8.19
C ALA A 206 23.79 -0.61 -7.82
N ILE A 207 22.56 -0.49 -8.33
CA ILE A 207 21.62 0.59 -7.98
C ILE A 207 21.36 0.61 -6.47
N LYS A 208 21.11 -0.56 -5.87
CA LYS A 208 20.87 -0.69 -4.44
C LYS A 208 22.10 -0.34 -3.61
N GLU A 209 23.28 -0.78 -4.04
CA GLU A 209 24.54 -0.45 -3.36
C GLU A 209 24.84 1.05 -3.41
N GLU A 210 24.68 1.69 -4.56
CA GLU A 210 24.88 3.13 -4.72
C GLU A 210 23.94 3.92 -3.80
N LYS A 211 22.66 3.57 -3.80
CA LYS A 211 21.65 4.19 -2.93
C LYS A 211 21.97 4.01 -1.44
N ALA A 212 22.42 2.81 -1.05
CA ALA A 212 22.84 2.54 0.32
C ALA A 212 24.08 3.36 0.72
N GLN A 213 25.05 3.51 -0.17
CA GLN A 213 26.24 4.36 0.07
C GLN A 213 25.85 5.84 0.17
N LYS A 214 24.98 6.34 -0.72
CA LYS A 214 24.48 7.71 -0.68
C LYS A 214 23.75 8.00 0.63
N SER A 215 22.83 7.12 1.03
CA SER A 215 22.10 7.24 2.30
C SER A 215 23.03 7.25 3.52
N LYS A 216 24.08 6.41 3.55
CA LYS A 216 25.10 6.43 4.61
C LYS A 216 25.84 7.77 4.67
N ARG A 217 26.33 8.27 3.54
CA ARG A 217 27.03 9.57 3.46
C ARG A 217 26.15 10.72 3.94
N GLU A 218 24.88 10.76 3.52
CA GLU A 218 23.94 11.79 3.93
C GLU A 218 23.62 11.73 5.44
N ASN A 219 23.47 10.53 6.00
CA ASN A 219 23.22 10.35 7.44
C ASN A 219 24.44 10.74 8.28
N GLU A 220 25.66 10.44 7.82
CA GLU A 220 26.90 10.88 8.47
C GLU A 220 27.04 12.40 8.45
N GLU A 221 26.73 13.04 7.32
CA GLU A 221 26.76 14.51 7.20
C GLU A 221 25.71 15.17 8.11
N LYS A 222 24.48 14.64 8.16
CA LYS A 222 23.43 15.12 9.08
C LYS A 222 23.86 15.00 10.54
N ARG A 223 24.45 13.87 10.93
CA ARG A 223 24.98 13.67 12.29
C ARG A 223 26.10 14.64 12.63
N ARG A 224 27.00 14.91 11.69
CA ARG A 224 28.08 15.90 11.87
C ARG A 224 27.49 17.31 12.07
N LYS A 225 26.57 17.74 11.22
CA LYS A 225 25.90 19.05 11.35
C LYS A 225 25.12 19.19 12.66
N ALA A 226 24.40 18.15 13.06
CA ALA A 226 23.66 18.16 14.33
C ALA A 226 24.61 18.29 15.53
N ALA A 227 25.75 17.59 15.53
CA ALA A 227 26.76 17.69 16.57
C ALA A 227 27.44 19.07 16.62
N GLU A 228 27.72 19.67 15.45
CA GLU A 228 28.26 21.03 15.34
C GLU A 228 27.26 22.07 15.87
N GLU A 229 25.96 21.93 15.56
CA GLU A 229 24.90 22.81 16.05
C GLU A 229 24.67 22.67 17.57
N GLU A 230 24.72 21.45 18.09
CA GLU A 230 24.63 21.18 19.53
C GLU A 230 25.83 21.76 20.29
N ALA A 231 27.04 21.61 19.76
CA ALA A 231 28.24 22.21 20.33
C ALA A 231 28.20 23.75 20.31
N ALA A 232 27.66 24.35 19.25
CA ALA A 232 27.48 25.80 19.16
C ALA A 232 26.45 26.33 20.18
N LYS A 233 25.33 25.63 20.37
CA LYS A 233 24.32 25.98 21.40
C LYS A 233 24.85 25.81 22.83
N ALA A 234 25.70 24.82 23.07
CA ALA A 234 26.35 24.63 24.37
C ALA A 234 27.41 25.68 24.69
N ALA A 235 27.92 26.39 23.66
CA ALA A 235 28.90 27.47 23.79
C ALA A 235 28.26 28.87 23.94
N GLU A 236 26.94 29.00 23.83
CA GLU A 236 26.26 30.27 24.14
C GLU A 236 26.27 30.51 25.67
N PRO A 237 26.76 31.67 26.14
CA PRO A 237 26.78 31.95 27.57
C PRO A 237 25.36 32.10 28.10
N GLN A 238 24.99 31.27 29.09
CA GLN A 238 23.80 31.49 29.90
C GLN A 238 23.99 32.83 30.63
N PHE A 239 23.29 33.88 30.20
CA PHE A 239 23.14 35.10 30.99
C PHE A 239 22.37 34.73 32.25
N ILE A 240 23.10 34.50 33.34
CA ILE A 240 22.54 34.40 34.69
C ILE A 240 22.13 35.83 35.07
N ASP A 241 20.84 36.11 35.00
CA ASP A 241 20.26 37.32 35.55
C ASP A 241 20.29 37.19 37.09
N THR A 242 21.38 37.66 37.72
CA THR A 242 21.50 37.68 39.17
C THR A 242 20.63 38.81 39.73
N GLU A 243 19.59 38.42 40.47
CA GLU A 243 18.67 39.26 41.23
C GLU A 243 19.32 40.45 41.96
N ASP A 244 18.78 41.66 41.78
CA ASP A 244 18.91 42.74 42.76
C ASP A 244 17.82 42.60 43.83
N LYS A 245 18.14 41.90 44.92
CA LYS A 245 17.34 41.87 46.14
C LYS A 245 17.72 43.07 47.02
N SER A 246 17.12 44.22 46.77
CA SER A 246 17.01 45.31 47.76
C SER A 246 15.57 45.48 48.24
N GLY A 247 15.08 44.53 49.05
CA GLY A 247 13.78 44.59 49.71
C GLY A 247 13.95 44.83 51.21
N GLY A 248 13.70 46.06 51.65
CA GLY A 248 13.88 46.52 53.01
C GLY A 248 13.05 45.79 54.07
N ASN A 249 13.66 45.66 55.23
CA ASN A 249 13.13 45.17 56.50
C ASN A 249 12.12 46.16 57.13
N LYS A 250 10.91 45.72 57.54
CA LYS A 250 10.23 46.05 58.83
C LYS A 250 8.78 45.51 58.94
N PRO A 251 8.18 45.44 60.15
CA PRO A 251 7.72 44.17 60.73
C PRO A 251 6.19 44.09 60.98
N ASP A 252 5.80 42.89 61.42
CA ASP A 252 4.62 42.50 62.23
C ASP A 252 3.60 43.58 62.61
N ASP A 253 2.32 43.32 62.31
CA ASP A 253 1.27 43.46 63.33
C ASP A 253 -0.07 42.77 62.94
N SER A 254 -0.60 42.05 63.93
CA SER A 254 -2.03 41.81 64.22
C SER A 254 -2.87 40.85 63.36
N ALA A 255 -3.05 39.65 63.90
CA ALA A 255 -4.30 39.04 64.38
C ALA A 255 -5.65 39.52 63.79
N GLY A 256 -6.49 38.54 63.41
CA GLY A 256 -7.93 38.60 63.70
C GLY A 256 -8.87 38.01 62.66
N ALA A 257 -9.39 36.82 62.98
CA ALA A 257 -10.70 36.23 62.62
C ALA A 257 -11.04 35.99 61.13
#